data_AF-A0A3B9Y810-F1
#
_entry.id   AF-A0A3B9Y810-F1
#
_cell.length_a   1.000
_cell.length_b   1.000
_cell.length_c   1.000
_cell.angle_alpha   90.00
_cell.angle_beta   90.00
_cell.angle_gamma   90.00
#
_symmetry.space_group_name_H-M   'P 1'
#
loop_
_entity.id
_entity.type
_entity.pdbx_description
1 polymer ?
#
loop_
_entity_poly.entity_id
_entity_poly.type
_entity_poly.pdbx_seq_one_letter_code
_entity_poly.pdbx_strand_id
1 'polypeptide(L)'
;MDSTISASTAGNTSYLEHAGIDAAILPPVRQPTEIVGGINEAVAAQTGLRVGTPVVAGSADHVAAGLASGLVQNGDVLLKFGGAGDLLYCADLPEPDPHFYFDYHDIPGLTLISGCMATSGSLVKWFAHELAAGVSLADLDAEAEQVPPGAGGIIALPYFLGEKTPIFDPSARGVFAGVMLHHTRAHLYRAILESVCYGFA
;
A
#
# COMPACT_ATOMS: atom_id res chain seq x y z
N MET A 1 14.86 15.59 20.83
CA MET A 1 15.40 14.88 19.65
C MET A 1 15.16 15.80 18.48
N ASP A 2 16.25 16.12 17.78
CA ASP A 2 16.33 17.23 16.82
C ASP A 2 15.20 17.25 15.78
N SER A 3 14.59 18.42 15.61
CA SER A 3 13.57 18.72 14.60
C SER A 3 14.16 19.00 13.21
N THR A 4 15.37 18.54 12.95
CA THR A 4 15.96 18.58 11.62
C THR A 4 15.65 17.27 10.92
N ILE A 5 14.80 17.34 9.90
CA ILE A 5 14.93 16.44 8.74
C ILE A 5 16.32 16.76 8.16
N SER A 6 17.35 16.16 8.74
CA SER A 6 18.72 16.23 8.25
C SER A 6 18.80 15.30 7.05
N ALA A 7 18.42 15.82 5.89
CA ALA A 7 18.85 15.25 4.63
C ALA A 7 20.36 15.55 4.48
N SER A 8 21.18 14.74 5.14
CA SER A 8 22.62 14.70 4.93
C SER A 8 22.90 14.08 3.55
N THR A 9 23.01 14.89 2.51
CA THR A 9 23.85 14.57 1.36
C THR A 9 24.59 15.82 0.89
N ALA A 10 25.90 15.69 0.73
CA ALA A 10 26.79 16.73 0.27
C ALA A 10 26.34 17.27 -1.10
N GLY A 11 26.13 18.59 -1.20
CA GLY A 11 25.97 19.29 -2.48
C GLY A 11 24.54 19.49 -3.01
N ASN A 12 23.48 19.23 -2.23
CA ASN A 12 22.09 19.38 -2.69
C ASN A 12 21.38 20.60 -2.09
N THR A 13 20.92 21.50 -2.97
CA THR A 13 19.83 22.45 -2.69
C THR A 13 18.64 21.69 -2.10
N SER A 14 18.00 22.22 -1.06
CA SER A 14 16.86 21.55 -0.42
C SER A 14 15.71 21.33 -1.42
N TYR A 15 14.91 20.28 -1.23
CA TYR A 15 13.72 20.06 -2.08
C TYR A 15 12.77 21.27 -2.10
N LEU A 16 12.71 22.02 -0.99
CA LEU A 16 11.91 23.25 -0.88
C LEU A 16 12.45 24.37 -1.77
N GLU A 17 13.77 24.59 -1.75
CA GLU A 17 14.42 25.56 -2.63
C GLU A 17 14.26 25.18 -4.11
N HIS A 18 14.38 23.89 -4.45
CA HIS A 18 14.15 23.42 -5.82
C HIS A 18 12.71 23.65 -6.28
N ALA A 19 11.74 23.46 -5.38
CA ALA A 19 10.33 23.70 -5.64
C ALA A 19 9.94 25.20 -5.57
N GLY A 20 10.85 26.09 -5.15
CA GLY A 20 10.56 27.50 -4.92
C GLY A 20 9.56 27.75 -3.78
N ILE A 21 9.51 26.85 -2.79
CA ILE A 21 8.58 26.90 -1.66
C ILE A 21 9.30 27.48 -0.44
N ASP A 22 8.73 28.53 0.14
CA ASP A 22 9.18 29.07 1.43
C ASP A 22 8.79 28.10 2.56
N ALA A 23 9.76 27.67 3.37
CA ALA A 23 9.49 26.80 4.51
C ALA A 23 8.53 27.45 5.53
N ALA A 24 8.47 28.78 5.60
CA ALA A 24 7.62 29.50 6.55
C ALA A 24 6.11 29.34 6.30
N ILE A 25 5.70 28.92 5.09
CA ILE A 25 4.28 28.66 4.79
C ILE A 25 3.85 27.24 5.18
N LEU A 26 4.79 26.35 5.51
CA LEU A 26 4.49 24.98 5.90
C LEU A 26 4.25 24.89 7.41
N PRO A 27 3.29 24.07 7.87
CA PRO A 27 3.12 23.80 9.29
C PRO A 27 4.35 23.07 9.86
N PRO A 28 4.65 23.25 11.16
CA PRO A 28 5.72 22.50 11.80
C PRO A 28 5.40 21.01 11.82
N VAL A 29 6.40 20.17 11.58
CA VAL A 29 6.28 18.70 11.71
C VAL A 29 6.08 18.33 13.18
N ARG A 30 5.13 17.44 13.45
CA ARG A 30 4.78 16.96 14.79
C ARG A 30 4.81 15.44 14.83
N GLN A 31 5.03 14.90 16.03
CA GLN A 31 4.95 13.45 16.24
C GLN A 31 3.48 13.00 16.18
N PRO A 32 3.15 11.82 15.64
CA PRO A 32 1.76 11.41 15.44
C PRO A 32 0.89 11.45 16.70
N THR A 33 1.48 11.10 17.85
CA THR A 33 0.80 11.07 19.15
C THR A 33 0.90 12.36 19.96
N GLU A 34 1.56 13.40 19.42
CA GLU A 34 1.68 14.70 20.07
C GLU A 34 0.31 15.39 20.15
N ILE A 35 -0.06 15.88 21.33
CA ILE A 35 -1.26 16.73 21.50
C ILE A 35 -0.96 18.10 20.89
N VAL A 36 -1.62 18.44 19.78
CA VAL A 36 -1.46 19.71 19.05
C VAL A 36 -2.45 20.78 19.48
N GLY A 37 -3.43 20.43 20.30
CA GLY A 37 -4.40 21.37 20.85
C GLY A 37 -5.57 20.69 21.52
N GLY A 38 -6.66 21.44 21.70
CA GLY A 38 -7.92 20.93 22.22
C GLY A 38 -9.11 21.53 21.48
N ILE A 39 -10.22 20.80 21.47
CA ILE A 39 -11.48 21.26 20.85
C ILE A 39 -11.93 22.59 21.49
N ASN A 40 -12.17 23.61 20.68
CA ASN A 40 -12.70 24.90 21.13
C ASN A 40 -14.25 24.90 21.15
N GLU A 41 -14.85 25.97 21.69
CA GLU A 41 -16.32 26.11 21.79
C GLU A 41 -17.03 26.00 20.43
N ALA A 42 -16.47 26.61 19.38
CA ALA A 42 -17.07 26.61 18.05
C ALA A 42 -17.13 25.20 17.45
N VAL A 43 -16.05 24.42 17.58
CA VAL A 43 -15.99 23.03 17.10
C VAL A 43 -16.83 22.10 17.98
N ALA A 44 -16.85 22.32 19.30
CA ALA A 44 -17.70 21.58 20.22
C ALA A 44 -19.19 21.72 19.84
N ALA A 45 -19.64 22.93 19.53
CA ALA A 45 -21.02 23.20 19.11
C ALA A 45 -21.42 22.48 17.81
N GLN A 46 -20.48 22.24 16.90
CA GLN A 46 -20.73 21.56 15.62
C GLN A 46 -20.66 20.03 15.71
N THR A 47 -19.78 19.52 16.58
CA THR A 47 -19.44 18.08 16.62
C THR A 47 -20.06 17.34 17.80
N GLY A 48 -20.49 18.07 18.85
CA GLY A 48 -20.92 17.50 20.12
C GLY A 48 -19.77 17.04 21.03
N LEU A 49 -18.52 17.20 20.60
CA LEU A 49 -17.34 16.90 21.44
C LEU A 49 -17.20 17.93 22.57
N ARG A 50 -16.59 17.53 23.69
CA ARG A 50 -16.37 18.43 24.83
C ARG A 50 -15.29 19.45 24.52
N VAL A 51 -15.51 20.70 24.93
CA VAL A 51 -14.47 21.74 24.93
C VAL A 51 -13.28 21.25 25.75
N GLY A 52 -12.07 21.48 25.23
CA GLY A 52 -10.81 21.02 25.83
C GLY A 52 -10.46 19.56 25.56
N THR A 53 -11.29 18.78 24.83
CA THR A 53 -10.91 17.42 24.41
C THR A 53 -9.59 17.47 23.64
N PRO A 54 -8.54 16.72 24.04
CA PRO A 54 -7.25 16.74 23.35
C PRO A 54 -7.36 16.30 21.90
N VAL A 55 -6.60 16.97 21.04
CA VAL A 55 -6.43 16.63 19.62
C VAL A 55 -4.97 16.28 19.39
N VAL A 56 -4.70 15.09 18.86
CA VAL A 56 -3.35 14.66 18.47
C VAL A 56 -3.05 15.06 17.03
N ALA A 57 -1.76 15.14 16.67
CA ALA A 57 -1.32 15.48 15.30
C ALA A 57 -1.91 14.54 14.26
N GLY A 58 -2.05 13.26 14.61
CA GLY A 58 -2.63 12.23 13.75
C GLY A 58 -1.56 11.48 12.96
N SER A 59 -2.01 10.50 12.20
CA SER A 59 -1.18 9.57 11.46
C SER A 59 -1.63 9.51 10.01
N ALA A 60 -0.71 9.14 9.11
CA ALA A 60 -1.09 8.76 7.77
C ALA A 60 -2.00 7.52 7.82
N ASP A 61 -3.00 7.46 6.94
CA ASP A 61 -4.04 6.43 6.97
C ASP A 61 -3.49 4.99 6.91
N HIS A 62 -2.50 4.74 6.05
CA HIS A 62 -1.90 3.43 5.87
C HIS A 62 -1.01 3.03 7.05
N VAL A 63 -0.33 4.00 7.69
CA VAL A 63 0.47 3.82 8.92
C VAL A 63 -0.45 3.46 10.08
N ALA A 64 -1.51 4.24 10.30
CA ALA A 64 -2.52 3.95 11.32
C ALA A 64 -3.19 2.59 11.11
N ALA A 65 -3.50 2.24 9.86
CA ALA A 65 -4.03 0.93 9.52
C ALA A 65 -3.02 -0.20 9.77
N GLY A 66 -1.72 0.05 9.53
CA GLY A 66 -0.63 -0.87 9.88
C GLY A 66 -0.58 -1.12 11.39
N LEU A 67 -0.53 -0.04 12.17
CA LEU A 67 -0.56 -0.09 13.64
C LEU A 67 -1.78 -0.86 14.16
N ALA A 68 -2.97 -0.54 13.63
CA ALA A 68 -4.22 -1.21 14.02
C ALA A 68 -4.25 -2.70 13.64
N SER A 69 -3.47 -3.10 12.64
CA SER A 69 -3.33 -4.50 12.20
C SER A 69 -2.24 -5.26 12.95
N GLY A 70 -1.54 -4.61 13.89
CA GLY A 70 -0.53 -5.23 14.74
C GLY A 70 0.92 -5.10 14.24
N LEU A 71 1.22 -4.16 13.34
CA LEU A 71 2.60 -3.81 13.00
C LEU A 71 3.14 -2.93 14.13
N VAL A 72 3.86 -3.54 15.07
CA VAL A 72 4.29 -2.88 16.31
C VAL A 72 5.76 -3.13 16.65
N GLN A 73 6.45 -3.97 15.89
CA GLN A 73 7.86 -4.29 16.08
C GLN A 73 8.55 -4.58 14.74
N ASN A 74 9.88 -4.43 14.74
CA ASN A 74 10.70 -4.76 13.58
C ASN A 74 10.48 -6.21 13.13
N GLY A 75 10.31 -6.41 11.83
CA GLY A 75 10.04 -7.70 11.22
C GLY A 75 8.56 -7.98 10.95
N ASP A 76 7.64 -7.19 11.50
CA ASP A 76 6.21 -7.36 11.20
C ASP A 76 5.92 -7.01 9.74
N VAL A 77 5.11 -7.84 9.08
CA VAL A 77 4.65 -7.66 7.70
C VAL A 77 3.14 -7.64 7.65
N LEU A 78 2.59 -6.67 6.94
CA LEU A 78 1.18 -6.64 6.55
C LEU A 78 1.04 -6.78 5.05
N LEU A 79 0.25 -7.75 4.61
CA LEU A 79 -0.23 -7.86 3.24
C LEU A 79 -1.71 -7.45 3.19
N LYS A 80 -2.03 -6.39 2.47
CA LYS A 80 -3.40 -5.92 2.26
C LYS A 80 -3.88 -6.34 0.88
N PHE A 81 -4.78 -7.32 0.84
CA PHE A 81 -5.46 -7.73 -0.39
C PHE A 81 -6.70 -6.86 -0.65
N GLY A 82 -6.44 -5.61 -1.03
CA GLY A 82 -7.47 -4.64 -1.43
C GLY A 82 -7.78 -4.69 -2.93
N GLY A 83 -8.38 -3.62 -3.45
CA GLY A 83 -8.47 -3.43 -4.91
C GLY A 83 -7.07 -3.33 -5.53
N ALA A 84 -6.23 -2.48 -4.95
CA ALA A 84 -4.78 -2.53 -5.05
C ALA A 84 -4.23 -3.45 -3.95
N GLY A 85 -3.03 -3.99 -4.17
CA GLY A 85 -2.32 -4.75 -3.15
C GLY A 85 -1.31 -3.87 -2.43
N ASP A 86 -1.25 -3.92 -1.10
CA ASP A 86 -0.21 -3.21 -0.35
C ASP A 86 0.60 -4.18 0.51
N LEU A 87 1.91 -3.97 0.54
CA LEU A 87 2.84 -4.58 1.47
C LEU A 87 3.36 -3.49 2.39
N LEU A 88 3.32 -3.72 3.70
CA LEU A 88 3.96 -2.86 4.68
C LEU A 88 4.90 -3.73 5.53
N TYR A 89 6.15 -3.31 5.65
CA TYR A 89 7.17 -3.95 6.48
C TYR A 89 7.63 -2.97 7.55
N CYS A 90 7.55 -3.39 8.81
CA CYS A 90 7.99 -2.60 9.94
C CYS A 90 9.48 -2.79 10.21
N ALA A 91 10.23 -1.70 10.31
CA ALA A 91 11.67 -1.70 10.45
C ALA A 91 12.18 -0.60 11.40
N ASP A 92 13.32 -0.82 12.07
CA ASP A 92 13.85 0.14 13.05
C ASP A 92 14.34 1.45 12.38
N LEU A 93 15.08 1.40 11.27
CA LEU A 93 15.37 2.53 10.38
C LEU A 93 16.17 2.01 9.16
N PRO A 94 15.53 1.51 8.10
CA PRO A 94 16.21 0.99 6.92
C PRO A 94 16.79 2.12 6.07
N GLU A 95 17.80 1.80 5.26
CA GLU A 95 18.19 2.70 4.17
C GLU A 95 17.04 2.77 3.14
N PRO A 96 16.65 3.96 2.67
CA PRO A 96 15.61 4.09 1.66
C PRO A 96 16.03 3.38 0.36
N ASP A 97 15.13 2.53 -0.17
CA ASP A 97 15.28 1.90 -1.48
C ASP A 97 14.31 2.59 -2.47
N PRO A 98 14.77 3.04 -3.65
CA PRO A 98 13.92 3.75 -4.61
C PRO A 98 12.76 2.91 -5.17
N HIS A 99 12.77 1.59 -4.99
CA HIS A 99 11.67 0.70 -5.42
C HIS A 99 10.53 0.61 -4.39
N PHE A 100 10.68 1.22 -3.22
CA PHE A 100 9.67 1.20 -2.17
C PHE A 100 9.40 2.62 -1.68
N TYR A 101 8.23 2.80 -1.07
CA TYR A 101 7.89 4.00 -0.34
C TYR A 101 8.33 3.87 1.11
N PHE A 102 8.59 5.01 1.73
CA PHE A 102 9.10 5.09 3.09
C PHE A 102 8.26 6.06 3.91
N ASP A 103 7.80 5.60 5.06
CA ASP A 103 7.02 6.37 6.02
C ASP A 103 7.55 6.18 7.44
N TYR A 104 7.47 7.22 8.27
CA TYR A 104 7.70 7.08 9.70
C TYR A 104 6.52 6.39 10.36
N HIS A 105 6.78 5.51 11.31
CA HIS A 105 5.73 4.86 12.08
C HIS A 105 5.22 5.77 13.19
N ASP A 106 3.98 5.54 13.64
CA ASP A 106 3.43 6.13 14.87
C ASP A 106 4.19 5.75 16.14
N ILE A 107 4.93 4.64 16.12
CA ILE A 107 5.75 4.16 17.23
C ILE A 107 7.15 4.76 17.05
N PRO A 108 7.65 5.56 18.02
CA PRO A 108 8.95 6.18 17.91
C PRO A 108 10.07 5.15 17.69
N GLY A 109 10.92 5.42 16.69
CA GLY A 109 12.03 4.54 16.34
C GLY A 109 11.65 3.36 15.44
N LEU A 110 10.41 3.32 14.93
CA LEU A 110 10.00 2.42 13.86
C LEU A 110 9.65 3.21 12.59
N THR A 111 9.72 2.51 11.47
CA THR A 111 9.44 2.98 10.11
C THR A 111 8.66 1.92 9.36
N LEU A 112 7.97 2.31 8.30
CA LEU A 112 7.28 1.43 7.40
C LEU A 112 7.88 1.55 6.01
N ILE A 113 8.41 0.43 5.50
CA ILE A 113 8.71 0.27 4.08
C ILE A 113 7.43 -0.23 3.43
N SER A 114 6.95 0.45 2.40
CA SER A 114 5.73 0.05 1.73
C SER A 114 5.88 -0.14 0.23
N GLY A 115 5.21 -1.17 -0.27
CA GLY A 115 5.05 -1.45 -1.69
C GLY A 115 3.58 -1.46 -2.03
N CYS A 116 3.22 -0.94 -3.20
CA CYS A 116 1.84 -0.99 -3.66
C CYS A 116 1.78 -1.53 -5.07
N MET A 117 1.06 -2.64 -5.25
CA MET A 117 0.70 -3.19 -6.55
C MET A 117 -0.59 -2.52 -7.05
N ALA A 118 -0.58 -2.01 -8.28
CA ALA A 118 -1.71 -1.28 -8.86
C ALA A 118 -2.97 -2.13 -8.98
N THR A 119 -2.82 -3.45 -9.16
CA THR A 119 -3.95 -4.39 -9.17
C THR A 119 -3.72 -5.58 -8.25
N SER A 120 -4.78 -5.96 -7.54
CA SER A 120 -4.87 -7.18 -6.74
C SER A 120 -6.31 -7.70 -6.82
N GLY A 121 -7.16 -7.37 -5.85
CA GLY A 121 -8.58 -7.70 -5.89
C GLY A 121 -9.35 -7.01 -7.03
N SER A 122 -8.86 -5.89 -7.56
CA SER A 122 -9.46 -5.25 -8.75
C SER A 122 -9.35 -6.13 -10.00
N LEU A 123 -8.22 -6.81 -10.18
CA LEU A 123 -7.99 -7.75 -11.28
C LEU A 123 -8.90 -8.99 -11.16
N VAL A 124 -9.02 -9.53 -9.94
CA VAL A 124 -9.94 -10.64 -9.62
C VAL A 124 -11.39 -10.27 -9.97
N LYS A 125 -11.85 -9.09 -9.54
CA LYS A 125 -13.20 -8.60 -9.85
C LYS A 125 -13.41 -8.33 -11.33
N TRP A 126 -12.44 -7.72 -12.00
CA TRP A 126 -12.48 -7.49 -13.44
C TRP A 126 -12.60 -8.81 -14.21
N PHE A 127 -11.81 -9.82 -13.86
CA PHE A 127 -11.88 -11.13 -14.51
C PHE A 127 -13.26 -11.77 -14.31
N ALA A 128 -13.77 -11.76 -13.08
CA ALA A 128 -15.08 -12.33 -12.77
C ALA A 128 -16.20 -11.68 -13.61
N HIS A 129 -16.17 -10.35 -13.71
CA HIS A 129 -17.18 -9.60 -14.46
C HIS A 129 -17.02 -9.75 -15.98
N GLU A 130 -15.83 -9.48 -16.52
CA GLU A 130 -15.61 -9.35 -17.96
C GLU A 130 -15.34 -10.68 -18.66
N LEU A 131 -14.65 -11.61 -18.00
CA LEU A 131 -14.17 -12.85 -18.63
C LEU A 131 -14.87 -14.11 -18.11
N ALA A 132 -15.49 -14.05 -16.93
CA ALA A 132 -16.25 -15.16 -16.37
C ALA A 132 -17.77 -14.91 -16.36
N ALA A 133 -18.26 -13.94 -17.13
CA ALA A 133 -19.69 -13.64 -17.27
C ALA A 133 -20.43 -13.40 -15.94
N GLY A 134 -19.76 -12.76 -14.98
CA GLY A 134 -20.34 -12.40 -13.68
C GLY A 134 -20.52 -13.58 -12.72
N VAL A 135 -19.82 -14.70 -12.93
CA VAL A 135 -19.77 -15.79 -11.95
C VAL A 135 -19.26 -15.29 -10.61
N SER A 136 -19.81 -15.82 -9.52
CA SER A 136 -19.44 -15.39 -8.17
C SER A 136 -17.98 -15.72 -7.87
N LEU A 137 -17.32 -14.89 -7.04
CA LEU A 137 -15.94 -15.15 -6.64
C LEU A 137 -15.81 -16.49 -5.90
N ALA A 138 -16.81 -16.87 -5.09
CA ALA A 138 -16.80 -18.15 -4.38
C ALA A 138 -16.82 -19.37 -5.34
N ASP A 139 -17.59 -19.28 -6.43
CA ASP A 139 -17.60 -20.35 -7.44
C ASP A 139 -16.28 -20.39 -8.23
N LEU A 140 -15.72 -19.23 -8.57
CA LEU A 140 -14.41 -19.15 -9.24
C LEU A 140 -13.28 -19.69 -8.35
N ASP A 141 -13.31 -19.40 -7.04
CA ASP A 141 -12.38 -19.95 -6.06
C ASP A 141 -12.50 -21.47 -5.99
N ALA A 142 -13.72 -22.01 -5.91
CA ALA A 142 -13.97 -23.45 -5.90
C ALA A 142 -13.50 -24.15 -7.19
N GLU A 143 -13.67 -23.50 -8.36
CA GLU A 143 -13.17 -23.99 -9.63
C GLU A 143 -11.63 -24.00 -9.70
N ALA A 144 -10.98 -22.92 -9.26
CA ALA A 144 -9.52 -22.80 -9.25
C ALA A 144 -8.86 -23.74 -8.24
N GLU A 145 -9.54 -24.08 -7.14
CA GLU A 145 -9.04 -25.06 -6.17
C GLU A 145 -8.80 -26.44 -6.81
N GLN A 146 -9.60 -26.79 -7.83
CA GLN A 146 -9.43 -28.05 -8.58
C GLN A 146 -8.27 -28.04 -9.58
N VAL A 147 -7.71 -26.87 -9.89
CA VAL A 147 -6.53 -26.74 -10.76
C VAL A 147 -5.28 -26.91 -9.89
N PRO A 148 -4.30 -27.76 -10.23
CA PRO A 148 -3.07 -27.87 -9.45
C PRO A 148 -2.28 -26.55 -9.36
N PRO A 149 -1.44 -26.36 -8.32
CA PRO A 149 -0.52 -25.22 -8.25
C PRO A 149 0.31 -25.04 -9.52
N GLY A 150 0.52 -23.78 -9.93
CA GLY A 150 1.19 -23.42 -11.19
C GLY A 150 0.25 -23.27 -12.37
N ALA A 151 -1.07 -23.33 -12.16
CA ALA A 151 -2.12 -23.03 -13.13
C ALA A 151 -1.98 -23.73 -14.51
N GLY A 152 -1.44 -24.96 -14.55
CA GLY A 152 -1.19 -25.68 -15.81
C GLY A 152 -0.02 -25.15 -16.64
N GLY A 153 0.88 -24.37 -16.02
CA GLY A 153 2.01 -23.73 -16.69
C GLY A 153 1.69 -22.34 -17.26
N ILE A 154 0.51 -21.78 -16.95
CA ILE A 154 0.18 -20.40 -17.30
C ILE A 154 0.94 -19.45 -16.37
N ILE A 155 1.67 -18.51 -16.95
CA ILE A 155 2.26 -17.38 -16.23
C ILE A 155 1.43 -16.14 -16.51
N ALA A 156 0.91 -15.51 -15.46
CA ALA A 156 0.22 -14.24 -15.56
C ALA A 156 1.08 -13.08 -15.01
N LEU A 157 1.07 -11.94 -15.71
CA LEU A 157 1.59 -10.68 -15.20
C LEU A 157 0.41 -9.79 -14.80
N PRO A 158 0.30 -9.33 -13.55
CA PRO A 158 -0.89 -8.65 -13.05
C PRO A 158 -0.95 -7.14 -13.38
N TYR A 159 -0.21 -6.66 -14.37
CA TYR A 159 0.00 -5.22 -14.62
C TYR A 159 -1.11 -4.58 -15.46
N PHE A 160 -2.38 -4.83 -15.14
CA PHE A 160 -3.53 -4.42 -15.96
C PHE A 160 -3.83 -2.90 -15.91
N LEU A 161 -3.18 -2.16 -15.03
CA LEU A 161 -3.28 -0.70 -14.91
C LEU A 161 -1.91 0.00 -15.02
N GLY A 162 -0.92 -0.65 -15.66
CA GLY A 162 0.48 -0.35 -15.38
C GLY A 162 0.88 -0.95 -14.03
N GLU A 163 2.08 -0.63 -13.57
CA GLU A 163 2.53 -1.08 -12.25
C GLU A 163 3.34 -0.01 -11.50
N LYS A 164 3.17 0.00 -10.19
CA LYS A 164 3.94 0.78 -9.23
C LYS A 164 5.07 -0.11 -8.70
N THR A 165 5.00 -0.58 -7.47
CA THR A 165 6.02 -1.50 -6.95
C THR A 165 5.88 -2.88 -7.62
N PRO A 166 6.97 -3.53 -8.08
CA PRO A 166 8.37 -3.10 -7.95
C PRO A 166 8.96 -2.39 -9.19
N ILE A 167 8.25 -2.33 -10.32
CA ILE A 167 8.85 -1.95 -11.62
C ILE A 167 8.67 -0.48 -12.03
N PHE A 168 7.74 0.24 -11.40
CA PHE A 168 7.40 1.64 -11.64
C PHE A 168 7.17 1.98 -13.11
N ASP A 169 6.48 1.07 -13.81
CA ASP A 169 6.20 1.19 -15.24
C ASP A 169 4.69 1.41 -15.50
N PRO A 170 4.26 2.65 -15.79
CA PRO A 170 2.87 2.93 -16.13
C PRO A 170 2.46 2.34 -17.51
N SER A 171 3.43 1.94 -18.32
CA SER A 171 3.23 1.32 -19.63
C SER A 171 3.11 -0.21 -19.58
N ALA A 172 3.41 -0.83 -18.43
CA ALA A 172 3.24 -2.27 -18.23
C ALA A 172 1.78 -2.72 -18.47
N ARG A 173 1.61 -3.95 -18.96
CA ARG A 173 0.30 -4.51 -19.33
C ARG A 173 0.14 -5.91 -18.79
N GLY A 174 -1.13 -6.28 -18.58
CA GLY A 174 -1.52 -7.64 -18.24
C GLY A 174 -1.13 -8.65 -19.31
N VAL A 175 -0.60 -9.80 -18.91
CA VAL A 175 -0.19 -10.88 -19.81
C VAL A 175 -0.67 -12.21 -19.27
N PHE A 176 -1.13 -13.10 -20.16
CA PHE A 176 -1.21 -14.54 -19.91
C PHE A 176 -0.32 -15.24 -20.92
N ALA A 177 0.75 -15.87 -20.45
CA ALA A 177 1.69 -16.64 -21.25
C ALA A 177 1.52 -18.15 -20.98
N GLY A 178 1.71 -18.97 -22.01
CA GLY A 178 1.61 -20.43 -21.88
C GLY A 178 0.20 -21.02 -22.00
N VAL A 179 -0.77 -20.26 -22.51
CA VAL A 179 -2.16 -20.74 -22.67
C VAL A 179 -2.27 -21.82 -23.76
N MET A 180 -2.90 -22.96 -23.44
CA MET A 180 -3.17 -24.09 -24.34
C MET A 180 -4.68 -24.41 -24.36
N LEU A 181 -5.15 -25.13 -25.38
CA LEU A 181 -6.59 -25.42 -25.59
C LEU A 181 -7.26 -26.24 -24.48
N HIS A 182 -6.48 -26.94 -23.64
CA HIS A 182 -7.03 -27.69 -22.51
C HIS A 182 -7.23 -26.82 -21.26
N HIS A 183 -6.70 -25.59 -21.25
CA HIS A 183 -6.92 -24.66 -20.15
C HIS A 183 -8.36 -24.15 -20.16
N THR A 184 -8.89 -23.97 -18.96
CA THR A 184 -10.23 -23.46 -18.71
C THR A 184 -10.15 -22.10 -18.02
N ARG A 185 -11.30 -21.43 -17.82
CA ARG A 185 -11.36 -20.20 -17.02
C ARG A 185 -10.80 -20.38 -15.61
N ALA A 186 -10.94 -21.58 -15.04
CA ALA A 186 -10.38 -21.92 -13.73
C ALA A 186 -8.85 -21.81 -13.72
N HIS A 187 -8.19 -22.20 -14.82
CA HIS A 187 -6.73 -22.09 -14.94
C HIS A 187 -6.32 -20.61 -15.04
N LEU A 188 -7.04 -19.81 -15.83
CA LEU A 188 -6.76 -18.36 -15.93
C LEU A 188 -6.99 -17.66 -14.59
N TYR A 189 -8.08 -17.99 -13.90
CA TYR A 189 -8.38 -17.44 -12.58
C TYR A 189 -7.33 -17.82 -11.55
N ARG A 190 -6.91 -19.10 -11.51
CA ARG A 190 -5.81 -19.53 -10.65
C ARG A 190 -4.50 -18.82 -10.98
N ALA A 191 -4.19 -18.63 -12.27
CA ALA A 191 -3.01 -17.88 -12.68
C ALA A 191 -3.05 -16.42 -12.21
N ILE A 192 -4.22 -15.78 -12.20
CA ILE A 192 -4.40 -14.44 -11.61
C ILE A 192 -4.06 -14.47 -10.12
N LEU A 193 -4.68 -15.38 -9.34
CA LEU A 193 -4.45 -15.48 -7.90
C LEU A 193 -2.97 -15.71 -7.59
N GLU A 194 -2.35 -16.68 -8.28
CA GLU A 194 -0.92 -16.97 -8.13
C GLU A 194 -0.05 -15.78 -8.53
N SER A 195 -0.38 -15.05 -9.62
CA SER A 195 0.39 -13.87 -10.04
C SER A 195 0.36 -12.73 -9.05
N VAL A 196 -0.78 -12.51 -8.38
CA VAL A 196 -0.88 -11.51 -7.31
C VAL A 196 0.02 -11.91 -6.14
N CYS A 197 0.01 -13.18 -5.75
CA CYS A 197 0.91 -13.70 -4.72
C CYS A 197 2.39 -13.59 -5.10
N TYR A 198 2.75 -13.89 -6.35
CA TYR A 198 4.12 -13.74 -6.83
C TYR A 198 4.58 -12.28 -6.85
N GLY A 199 3.68 -11.32 -7.07
CA GLY A 199 4.02 -9.89 -6.98
C GLY A 199 4.41 -9.42 -5.58
N PHE A 200 4.03 -10.17 -4.54
CA PHE A 200 4.41 -9.89 -3.14
C PHE A 200 5.66 -10.66 -2.67
N ALA A 201 6.17 -11.61 -3.46
CA ALA A 201 7.30 -12.49 -3.11
C ALA A 201 8.63 -11.96 -3.67
#